data_AF-N8XKI1-F1
#
_entry.id   AF-N8XKI1-F1
#
_cell.length_a   1.000
_cell.length_b   1.000
_cell.length_c   1.000
_cell.angle_alpha   90.00
_cell.angle_beta   90.00
_cell.angle_gamma   90.00
#
_symmetry.space_group_name_H-M   'P 1'
#
loop_
_entity.id
_entity.type
_entity.pdbx_description
1 polymer ?
#
loop_
_entity_poly.entity_id
_entity_poly.type
_entity_poly.pdbx_seq_one_letter_code
_entity_poly.pdbx_strand_id
1 'polypeptide(L)'
;MKKWVCKNCGLYKKVIPSSIKSGRKVFFIHDADNIGKLNKIISKGTIVSRNQDVLIILSEGVLFMIKDSDVYPEDAPVYFVYNMFGTCEC
;
A
#
# COMPACT_ATOMS: atom_id res chain seq x y z
N MET A 1 -11.03 -2.71 -8.72
CA MET A 1 -10.26 -3.86 -9.25
C MET A 1 -10.08 -3.85 -10.78
N LYS A 2 -11.09 -3.58 -11.62
CA LYS A 2 -10.95 -3.64 -13.11
C LYS A 2 -9.74 -2.89 -13.70
N LYS A 3 -9.33 -1.76 -13.11
CA LYS A 3 -8.17 -0.97 -13.56
C LYS A 3 -6.81 -1.67 -13.39
N TRP A 4 -6.75 -2.68 -12.54
CA TRP A 4 -5.54 -3.46 -12.27
C TRP A 4 -5.43 -4.67 -13.16
N VAL A 5 -6.47 -5.02 -13.92
CA VAL A 5 -6.44 -6.11 -14.89
C VAL A 5 -5.79 -5.59 -16.17
N CYS A 6 -4.77 -6.29 -16.66
CA CYS A 6 -4.19 -6.00 -17.95
C CYS A 6 -5.18 -6.34 -19.07
N LYS A 7 -5.42 -5.40 -19.98
CA LYS A 7 -6.32 -5.62 -21.12
C LYS A 7 -5.75 -6.57 -22.17
N ASN A 8 -4.43 -6.79 -22.17
CA ASN A 8 -3.75 -7.65 -23.13
C ASN A 8 -3.74 -9.12 -22.69
N CYS A 9 -3.28 -9.40 -21.47
CA CYS A 9 -3.12 -10.77 -20.97
C CYS A 9 -4.14 -11.19 -19.89
N GLY A 10 -4.98 -10.27 -19.39
CA GLY A 10 -5.96 -10.57 -18.33
C GLY A 10 -5.37 -10.73 -16.92
N LEU A 11 -4.04 -10.69 -16.76
CA LEU A 11 -3.36 -10.80 -15.47
C LEU A 11 -3.35 -9.47 -14.69
N TYR A 12 -2.99 -9.50 -13.41
CA TYR A 12 -2.98 -8.30 -12.56
C TYR A 12 -1.67 -7.50 -12.67
N LYS A 13 -1.79 -6.19 -12.88
CA LYS A 13 -0.68 -5.24 -12.85
C LYS A 13 -0.10 -5.13 -11.44
N LYS A 14 1.21 -5.29 -11.31
CA LYS A 14 1.93 -5.16 -10.04
C LYS A 14 1.85 -3.73 -9.52
N VAL A 15 1.64 -3.57 -8.21
CA VAL A 15 1.81 -2.27 -7.55
C VAL A 15 3.29 -1.90 -7.58
N ILE A 16 3.60 -0.70 -8.07
CA ILE A 16 4.93 -0.11 -8.01
C ILE A 16 4.94 0.87 -6.82
N PRO A 17 5.62 0.59 -5.71
CA PRO A 17 5.60 1.45 -4.51
C PRO A 17 5.97 2.91 -4.82
N SER A 18 6.99 3.14 -5.65
CA SER A 18 7.43 4.49 -6.08
C SER A 18 6.38 5.28 -6.88
N SER A 19 5.32 4.63 -7.37
CA SER A 19 4.23 5.29 -8.11
C SER A 19 3.11 5.83 -7.20
N ILE A 20 3.11 5.51 -5.91
CA ILE A 20 2.04 5.89 -4.97
C ILE A 20 2.11 7.39 -4.63
N LYS A 21 1.13 8.20 -5.02
CA LYS A 21 1.17 9.67 -4.87
C LYS A 21 0.35 10.18 -3.68
N SER A 22 0.57 11.45 -3.33
CA SER A 22 -0.24 12.20 -2.37
C SER A 22 -1.72 12.24 -2.77
N GLY A 23 -2.60 12.40 -1.78
CA GLY A 23 -4.06 12.35 -1.92
C GLY A 23 -4.64 10.94 -2.05
N ARG A 24 -3.80 9.90 -2.13
CA ARG A 24 -4.26 8.52 -2.29
C ARG A 24 -4.57 7.86 -0.96
N LYS A 25 -5.69 7.12 -0.91
CA LYS A 25 -6.06 6.25 0.21
C LYS A 25 -5.26 4.95 0.16
N VAL A 26 -4.71 4.56 1.30
CA VAL A 26 -3.82 3.42 1.46
C VAL A 26 -4.09 2.66 2.75
N PHE A 27 -3.77 1.38 2.74
CA PHE A 27 -3.47 0.61 3.94
C PHE A 27 -1.96 0.70 4.21
N PHE A 28 -1.56 0.69 5.47
CA PHE A 28 -0.15 0.71 5.85
C PHE A 28 0.09 -0.11 7.10
N ILE A 29 1.28 -0.73 7.18
CA ILE A 29 1.72 -1.51 8.32
C ILE A 29 2.59 -0.64 9.21
N HIS A 30 2.30 -0.60 10.50
CA HIS A 30 3.13 0.08 11.49
C HIS A 30 3.19 -0.71 12.80
N ASP A 31 4.22 -0.46 13.58
CA ASP A 31 4.33 -1.04 14.92
C ASP A 31 3.37 -0.30 15.88
N ALA A 32 2.75 -1.06 16.77
CA ALA A 32 2.04 -0.54 17.92
C ALA A 32 2.80 -0.92 19.18
N ASP A 33 3.17 0.09 19.96
CA ASP A 33 3.94 -0.08 21.17
C ASP A 33 3.01 -0.51 22.31
N ASN A 34 2.82 -1.82 22.44
CA ASN A 34 2.14 -2.42 23.59
C ASN A 34 3.21 -3.04 24.48
N ILE A 35 3.60 -2.30 25.53
CA ILE A 35 4.35 -2.74 26.73
C ILE A 35 5.09 -4.09 26.50
N GLY A 36 6.22 -4.04 25.78
CA GLY A 36 7.13 -5.17 25.62
C GLY A 36 6.84 -6.15 24.47
N LYS A 37 5.81 -5.95 23.64
CA LYS A 37 5.59 -6.71 22.39
C LYS A 37 5.37 -5.77 21.21
N LEU A 38 6.28 -5.84 20.24
CA LEU A 38 6.12 -5.23 18.92
C LEU A 38 5.05 -5.98 18.15
N ASN A 39 3.83 -5.42 18.12
CA ASN A 39 2.75 -5.92 17.29
C ASN A 39 2.66 -5.05 16.03
N LYS A 40 2.72 -5.69 14.85
CA LYS A 40 2.43 -5.03 13.58
C LYS A 40 0.92 -4.88 13.41
N ILE A 41 0.46 -3.66 13.20
CA ILE A 41 -0.94 -3.33 12.94
C ILE A 41 -1.09 -2.82 11.51
N ILE A 42 -2.20 -3.18 10.87
CA ILE A 42 -2.61 -2.63 9.58
C ILE A 42 -3.63 -1.53 9.83
N SER A 43 -3.29 -0.32 9.42
CA SER A 43 -4.14 0.86 9.53
C SER A 43 -4.46 1.42 8.16
N LYS A 44 -5.47 2.30 8.08
CA LYS A 44 -5.90 2.96 6.84
C LYS A 44 -5.71 4.46 6.95
N GLY A 45 -5.25 5.10 5.89
CA GLY A 45 -5.02 6.54 5.88
C GLY A 45 -4.95 7.13 4.48
N THR A 46 -4.61 8.41 4.41
CA THR A 46 -4.40 9.15 3.16
C THR A 46 -2.98 9.71 3.12
N ILE A 47 -2.29 9.53 2.00
CA ILE A 47 -0.94 10.07 1.84
C ILE A 47 -1.02 11.59 1.72
N VAL A 48 -0.29 12.29 2.58
CA VAL A 48 -0.16 13.74 2.57
C VAL A 48 1.01 14.15 1.67
N SER A 49 2.15 13.49 1.84
CA SER A 49 3.36 13.78 1.07
C SER A 49 4.27 12.56 0.95
N ARG A 50 5.25 12.67 0.05
CA ARG A 50 6.30 11.67 -0.16
C ARG A 50 7.65 12.35 0.02
N ASN A 51 8.54 11.69 0.76
CA ASN A 51 9.96 12.00 0.75
C ASN A 51 10.74 10.74 0.40
N GLN A 52 11.24 10.65 -0.84
CA GLN A 52 11.93 9.46 -1.36
C GLN A 52 11.09 8.17 -1.18
N ASP A 53 11.56 7.23 -0.36
CA ASP A 53 10.92 5.96 -0.02
C ASP A 53 10.00 6.06 1.22
N VAL A 54 9.85 7.24 1.82
CA VAL A 54 9.01 7.47 3.01
C VAL A 54 7.69 8.17 2.66
N LEU A 55 6.62 7.46 2.98
CA LEU A 55 5.20 7.82 3.08
C LEU A 55 4.86 8.71 4.29
N ILE A 56 4.44 9.97 4.13
CA ILE A 56 3.73 10.68 5.23
C ILE A 56 2.23 10.45 5.05
N ILE A 57 1.61 9.77 6.02
CA ILE A 57 0.21 9.31 5.96
C ILE A 57 -0.58 9.90 7.13
N LEU A 58 -1.72 10.52 6.82
CA LEU A 58 -2.69 10.96 7.81
C LEU A 58 -3.72 9.85 8.06
N SER A 59 -3.86 9.43 9.31
CA SER A 59 -4.84 8.46 9.77
C SER A 59 -5.40 8.91 11.11
N GLU A 60 -6.74 9.04 11.21
CA GLU A 60 -7.44 9.42 12.45
C GLU A 60 -6.88 10.68 13.14
N GLY A 61 -6.40 11.66 12.36
CA GLY A 61 -5.81 12.90 12.87
C GLY A 61 -4.33 12.81 13.27
N VAL A 62 -3.71 11.64 13.15
CA VAL A 62 -2.30 11.39 13.45
C VAL A 62 -1.50 11.19 12.16
N LEU A 63 -0.28 11.73 12.13
CA LEU A 63 0.65 11.55 11.02
C LEU A 63 1.61 10.40 11.28
N PHE A 64 1.73 9.51 10.30
CA PHE A 64 2.63 8.37 10.30
C PHE A 64 3.68 8.52 9.21
N MET A 65 4.93 8.17 9.53
CA MET A 65 6.04 8.10 8.58
C MET A 65 6.36 6.63 8.31
N ILE A 66 6.00 6.14 7.12
CA ILE A 66 6.03 4.72 6.79
C ILE A 66 6.82 4.51 5.50
N LYS A 67 7.67 3.49 5.43
CA LYS A 67 8.34 3.11 4.17
C LYS A 67 7.32 2.68 3.13
N ASP A 68 7.51 3.05 1.88
CA ASP A 68 6.58 2.74 0.81
C ASP A 68 6.41 1.23 0.56
N SER A 69 7.38 0.41 0.97
CA SER A 69 7.31 -1.06 1.00
C SER A 69 6.23 -1.59 1.94
N ASP A 70 5.89 -0.85 2.99
CA ASP A 70 4.87 -1.21 3.99
C ASP A 70 3.53 -0.52 3.71
N VAL A 71 3.38 0.09 2.53
CA VAL A 71 2.19 0.86 2.13
C VAL A 71 1.55 0.26 0.89
N TYR A 72 0.24 0.18 0.93
CA TYR A 72 -0.54 -0.53 -0.06
C TYR A 72 -1.77 0.27 -0.51
N PRO A 73 -1.96 0.56 -1.81
CA PRO A 73 -3.13 1.29 -2.28
C PRO A 73 -4.43 0.56 -1.98
N GLU A 74 -5.43 1.25 -1.43
CA GLU A 74 -6.72 0.65 -1.02
C GLU A 74 -7.44 -0.05 -2.19
N ASP A 75 -7.26 0.45 -3.40
CA ASP A 75 -7.94 -0.03 -4.59
C ASP A 75 -7.18 -1.13 -5.35
N ALA A 76 -6.00 -1.52 -4.88
CA ALA A 76 -5.12 -2.49 -5.53
C ALA A 76 -5.42 -3.95 -5.14
N PRO A 77 -5.09 -4.94 -5.98
CA PRO A 77 -5.25 -6.37 -5.67
C PRO A 77 -4.20 -6.87 -4.68
N VAL A 78 -4.61 -7.23 -3.46
CA VAL A 78 -3.69 -7.60 -2.38
C VAL A 78 -2.73 -8.74 -2.78
N TYR A 79 -1.60 -8.87 -2.07
CA TYR A 79 -0.49 -9.74 -2.50
C TYR A 79 -0.92 -11.17 -2.92
N PHE A 80 -1.84 -11.79 -2.17
CA PHE A 80 -2.31 -13.15 -2.48
C PHE A 80 -2.98 -13.26 -3.85
N VAL A 81 -3.61 -12.19 -4.35
CA VAL A 81 -4.29 -12.18 -5.65
C VAL A 81 -3.29 -12.40 -6.79
N TYR A 82 -2.08 -11.83 -6.67
CA TYR A 82 -1.02 -12.07 -7.64
C TYR A 82 -0.55 -13.53 -7.68
N ASN A 83 -0.53 -14.21 -6.53
CA ASN A 83 -0.16 -15.63 -6.45
C ASN A 83 -1.25 -16.55 -7.03
N MET A 84 -2.52 -16.19 -6.85
CA MET A 84 -3.64 -17.00 -7.35
C MET A 84 -3.90 -16.82 -8.84
N PHE A 85 -3.78 -15.59 -9.34
CA PHE A 85 -4.23 -15.22 -10.69
C PHE A 85 -3.11 -14.74 -11.61
N GLY A 86 -1.87 -14.71 -11.13
CA GLY A 86 -0.70 -14.29 -11.90
C GLY A 86 -0.50 -12.78 -11.97
N THR A 87 0.74 -12.40 -12.27
CA THR A 87 1.17 -11.01 -12.43
C THR A 87 1.39 -10.70 -13.91
N CYS A 88 0.92 -9.55 -14.35
CA CYS A 88 1.15 -9.05 -15.70
C CYS A 88 2.60 -8.58 -15.88
N GLU A 89 3.25 -9.03 -16.95
CA GLU A 89 4.58 -8.59 -17.38
C GLU A 89 4.58 -7.86 -18.74
N CYS A 90 3.39 -7.60 -19.30
CA CYS A 90 3.22 -6.80 -20.51
C CYS A 90 3.63 -5.33 -20.32
#